data_AF-A0A9X0HTS8-F1
#
_entry.id   AF-A0A9X0HTS8-F1
#
_cell.length_a   1.000
_cell.length_b   1.000
_cell.length_c   1.000
_cell.angle_alpha   90.00
_cell.angle_beta   90.00
_cell.angle_gamma   90.00
#
_symmetry.space_group_name_H-M   'P 1'
#
loop_
_entity.id
_entity.type
_entity.pdbx_description
1 polymer ?
#
loop_
_entity_poly.entity_id
_entity_poly.type
_entity_poly.pdbx_seq_one_letter_code
_entity_poly.pdbx_strand_id
1 'polypeptide(L)'
;MTTASTARTVHPRDRTAREWRGSLGAMASRGEVDGPRVQEATAALAWWKHRGAMIETGIDPERAEELADLIAAETATDAEAVAR
;
A
#
# COMPACT_ATOMS: atom_id res chain seq x y z
N MET A 1 -16.92 -13.33 -25.13
CA MET A 1 -15.45 -13.22 -25.14
C MET A 1 -15.10 -12.28 -23.99
N THR A 2 -14.72 -12.82 -22.83
CA THR A 2 -14.52 -12.02 -21.60
C THR A 2 -13.05 -11.65 -21.51
N THR A 3 -12.72 -10.39 -21.75
CA THR A 3 -11.36 -9.87 -21.54
C THR A 3 -11.10 -9.77 -20.05
N ALA A 4 -10.19 -10.59 -19.52
CA ALA A 4 -9.66 -10.40 -18.18
C ALA A 4 -8.89 -9.07 -18.15
N SER A 5 -9.45 -8.07 -17.46
CA SER A 5 -8.75 -6.83 -17.18
C SER A 5 -7.62 -7.16 -16.20
N THR A 6 -6.37 -7.13 -16.65
CA THR A 6 -5.22 -7.23 -15.77
C THR A 6 -5.28 -6.05 -14.81
N ALA A 7 -5.78 -6.28 -13.58
CA ALA A 7 -5.88 -5.25 -12.57
C ALA A 7 -4.46 -4.74 -12.30
N ARG A 8 -4.13 -3.56 -12.82
CA ARG A 8 -2.87 -2.89 -12.53
C ARG A 8 -2.89 -2.54 -11.05
N THR A 9 -2.15 -3.29 -10.25
CA THR A 9 -1.83 -2.93 -8.86
C THR A 9 -1.17 -1.56 -8.88
N VAL A 10 -1.76 -0.57 -8.21
CA VAL A 10 -1.22 0.79 -8.16
C VAL A 10 -0.06 0.79 -7.19
N HIS A 11 1.10 1.30 -7.60
CA HIS A 11 2.24 1.38 -6.69
C HIS A 11 1.93 2.40 -5.58
N PRO A 12 2.27 2.16 -4.31
CA PRO A 12 2.01 3.11 -3.23
C PRO A 12 2.52 4.54 -3.50
N ARG A 13 3.59 4.67 -4.30
CA ARG A 13 4.20 5.95 -4.72
C ARG A 13 3.44 6.72 -5.78
N ASP A 14 2.56 6.07 -6.54
CA ASP A 14 1.82 6.70 -7.63
C ASP A 14 0.78 7.72 -7.11
N ARG A 15 0.51 7.70 -5.80
CA ARG A 15 -0.37 8.64 -5.10
C ARG A 15 0.24 9.06 -3.79
N THR A 16 -0.02 10.30 -3.39
CA THR A 16 0.38 10.81 -2.08
C THR A 16 -0.35 10.08 -0.95
N ALA A 17 0.24 10.06 0.25
CA ALA A 17 -0.42 9.51 1.44
C ALA A 17 -1.79 10.16 1.71
N ARG A 18 -1.97 11.45 1.34
CA ARG A 18 -3.25 12.16 1.48
C ARG A 18 -4.32 11.58 0.54
N GLU A 19 -3.96 11.30 -0.71
CA GLU A 19 -4.88 10.72 -1.69
C GLU A 19 -5.30 9.30 -1.31
N TRP A 20 -4.38 8.50 -0.75
CA TRP A 20 -4.70 7.18 -0.20
C TRP A 20 -5.66 7.25 0.98
N ARG A 21 -5.44 8.16 1.95
CA ARG A 21 -6.39 8.38 3.05
C ARG A 21 -7.76 8.84 2.55
N GLY A 22 -7.78 9.73 1.54
CA GLY A 22 -9.02 10.17 0.90
C GLY A 22 -9.78 9.02 0.24
N SER A 23 -9.06 8.13 -0.46
CA SER A 23 -9.64 6.93 -1.08
C SER A 23 -10.23 5.99 -0.04
N LEU A 24 -9.51 5.74 1.06
CA LEU A 24 -9.97 4.91 2.17
C LEU A 24 -11.22 5.50 2.84
N GLY A 25 -11.22 6.81 3.12
CA GLY A 25 -12.39 7.50 3.66
C GLY A 25 -13.60 7.42 2.71
N ALA A 26 -13.38 7.57 1.41
CA ALA A 26 -14.45 7.45 0.42
C ALA A 26 -15.03 6.03 0.35
N MET A 27 -14.21 4.98 0.50
CA MET A 27 -14.66 3.59 0.60
C MET A 27 -15.51 3.37 1.85
N ALA A 28 -15.01 3.81 3.01
CA ALA A 28 -15.73 3.70 4.28
C ALA A 28 -17.10 4.40 4.24
N SER A 29 -17.19 5.60 3.65
CA SER A 29 -18.47 6.32 3.48
C SER A 29 -19.49 5.59 2.61
N ARG A 30 -19.05 4.66 1.74
CA ARG A 30 -19.92 3.78 0.94
C ARG A 30 -20.23 2.45 1.62
N GLY A 31 -19.77 2.23 2.86
CA GLY A 31 -19.89 0.97 3.58
C GLY A 31 -18.86 -0.10 3.17
N GLU A 32 -17.89 0.25 2.32
CA GLU A 32 -16.79 -0.62 1.93
C GLU A 32 -15.69 -0.54 3.00
N VAL A 33 -15.74 -1.46 3.97
CA VAL A 33 -14.84 -1.51 5.14
C VAL A 33 -13.83 -2.64 5.09
N ASP A 34 -13.97 -3.56 4.14
CA ASP A 34 -13.06 -4.67 3.86
C ASP A 34 -13.09 -4.98 2.35
N GLY A 35 -12.12 -5.76 1.90
CA GLY A 35 -11.97 -6.24 0.54
C GLY A 35 -10.69 -5.74 -0.13
N PRO A 36 -10.44 -6.18 -1.37
CA PRO A 36 -9.15 -5.97 -2.04
C PRO A 36 -8.71 -4.51 -2.13
N ARG A 37 -9.67 -3.59 -2.36
CA ARG A 37 -9.38 -2.15 -2.48
C ARG A 37 -9.05 -1.50 -1.15
N VAL A 38 -9.71 -1.93 -0.07
CA VAL A 38 -9.43 -1.47 1.29
C VAL A 38 -8.06 -1.98 1.73
N GLN A 39 -7.75 -3.23 1.44
CA GLN A 39 -6.44 -3.82 1.71
C GLN A 39 -5.33 -3.13 0.91
N GLU A 40 -5.54 -2.84 -0.37
CA GLU A 40 -4.59 -2.07 -1.21
C GLU A 40 -4.31 -0.68 -0.60
N ALA A 41 -5.35 0.08 -0.28
CA ALA A 41 -5.19 1.40 0.32
C ALA A 41 -4.50 1.34 1.69
N THR A 42 -4.79 0.31 2.48
CA THR A 42 -4.19 0.10 3.79
C THR A 42 -2.71 -0.27 3.68
N ALA A 43 -2.34 -1.17 2.77
CA ALA A 43 -0.97 -1.54 2.48
C ALA A 43 -0.16 -0.33 1.97
N ALA A 44 -0.74 0.48 1.08
CA ALA A 44 -0.11 1.71 0.62
C ALA A 44 0.14 2.70 1.78
N LEU A 45 -0.81 2.85 2.70
CA LEU A 45 -0.63 3.70 3.88
C LEU A 45 0.42 3.16 4.86
N ALA A 46 0.52 1.84 5.01
CA ALA A 46 1.59 1.21 5.78
C ALA A 46 2.97 1.50 5.16
N TRP A 47 3.10 1.38 3.84
CA TRP A 47 4.31 1.76 3.11
C TRP A 47 4.71 3.23 3.38
N TRP A 48 3.76 4.16 3.28
CA TRP A 48 4.01 5.59 3.57
C TRP A 48 4.44 5.83 5.02
N LYS A 49 3.90 5.06 5.97
CA LYS A 49 4.30 5.11 7.37
C LYS A 49 5.74 4.64 7.56
N HIS A 50 6.13 3.52 6.94
CA HIS A 50 7.50 3.01 7.00
C HIS A 50 8.51 3.98 6.38
N ARG A 51 8.21 4.50 5.17
CA ARG A 51 9.03 5.54 4.53
C ARG A 51 9.22 6.75 5.44
N GLY A 52 8.14 7.27 6.03
CA GLY A 52 8.18 8.41 6.93
C GLY A 52 9.07 8.17 8.14
N ALA A 53 8.90 7.03 8.82
CA ALA A 53 9.70 6.67 9.99
C ALA A 53 11.20 6.58 9.67
N MET A 54 11.57 6.02 8.51
CA MET A 54 12.97 5.95 8.09
C MET A 54 13.58 7.33 7.84
N ILE A 55 12.84 8.23 7.18
CA ILE A 55 13.28 9.61 6.96
C ILE A 55 13.47 10.34 8.29
N GLU A 56 12.58 10.15 9.26
CA GLU A 56 12.70 10.72 10.60
C GLU A 56 13.97 10.25 11.34
N THR A 57 14.45 9.03 11.04
CA THR A 57 15.73 8.53 11.57
C THR A 57 16.97 9.04 10.81
N GLY A 58 16.80 9.87 9.78
CA GLY A 58 17.89 10.43 8.98
C GLY A 58 18.28 9.61 7.75
N ILE A 59 17.49 8.61 7.37
CA ILE A 59 17.68 7.89 6.10
C ILE A 59 17.26 8.82 4.96
N ASP A 60 18.08 8.86 3.91
CA ASP A 60 17.77 9.61 2.69
C ASP A 60 16.41 9.18 2.09
N PRO A 61 15.59 10.10 1.55
CA PRO A 61 14.28 9.76 1.02
C PRO A 61 14.25 8.69 -0.08
N GLU A 62 15.23 8.68 -0.99
CA GLU A 62 15.31 7.69 -2.07
C GLU A 62 15.65 6.31 -1.48
N ARG A 63 16.57 6.28 -0.51
CA ARG A 63 16.90 5.02 0.19
C ARG A 63 15.76 4.51 1.06
N ALA A 64 15.03 5.41 1.73
CA ALA A 64 13.87 5.07 2.54
C ALA A 64 12.73 4.49 1.68
N GLU A 65 12.61 4.99 0.45
CA GLU A 65 11.70 4.46 -0.55
C GLU A 65 12.04 3.02 -0.91
N GLU A 66 13.28 2.74 -1.31
CA GLU A 66 13.73 1.38 -1.64
C GLU A 66 13.51 0.39 -0.49
N LEU A 67 13.85 0.80 0.74
CA LEU A 67 13.66 -0.02 1.92
C LEU A 67 12.18 -0.27 2.22
N ALA A 68 11.32 0.72 1.98
CA ALA A 68 9.88 0.55 2.18
C ALA A 68 9.28 -0.44 1.16
N ASP A 69 9.79 -0.46 -0.08
CA ASP A 69 9.39 -1.47 -1.07
C ASP A 69 9.81 -2.88 -0.64
N LEU A 70 11.03 -3.04 -0.11
CA LEU A 70 11.51 -4.33 0.40
C LEU A 70 10.66 -4.84 1.57
N ILE A 71 10.32 -3.96 2.52
CA ILE A 71 9.43 -4.30 3.63
C ILE A 71 8.04 -4.71 3.10
N ALA A 72 7.49 -3.96 2.14
CA ALA A 72 6.20 -4.29 1.55
C ALA A 72 6.21 -5.66 0.83
N ALA A 73 7.28 -5.98 0.10
CA ALA A 73 7.44 -7.27 -0.57
C ALA A 73 7.55 -8.44 0.42
N GLU A 74 8.30 -8.28 1.51
CA GLU A 74 8.43 -9.31 2.54
C GLU A 74 7.10 -9.54 3.26
N THR A 75 6.42 -8.46 3.68
CA THR A 75 5.12 -8.58 4.36
C THR A 75 4.04 -9.21 3.49
N ALA A 76 4.09 -9.01 2.17
CA ALA A 76 3.22 -9.71 1.23
C ALA A 76 3.52 -11.21 1.15
N THR A 77 4.81 -11.58 1.18
CA THR A 77 5.27 -12.98 1.17
C THR A 77 4.84 -13.70 2.45
N ASP A 78 5.01 -13.07 3.62
CA ASP A 78 4.57 -13.63 4.90
C ASP A 78 3.05 -13.85 4.95
N ALA A 79 2.27 -12.90 4.42
CA ALA A 79 0.81 -13.05 4.34
C ALA A 79 0.40 -14.23 3.47
N GLU A 80 1.10 -14.48 2.36
CA GLU A 80 0.87 -15.65 1.49
C GLU A 80 1.26 -16.96 2.19
N ALA A 81 2.36 -16.97 2.95
CA ALA A 81 2.81 -18.15 3.69
C ALA A 81 1.83 -18.57 4.80
N VAL A 82 1.21 -17.61 5.49
CA VAL A 82 0.21 -17.87 6.56
C VAL A 82 -1.14 -18.32 6.00
N ALA A 83 -1.46 -18.01 4.74
CA ALA A 83 -2.73 -18.37 4.10
C ALA A 83 -2.75 -19.79 3.50
N ARG A 84 -1.62 -20.51 3.48
CA ARG A 84 -1.48 -21.89 2.97
C ARG A 84 -1.67 -22.92 4.09
#